data_AF-A0A7W1DMZ2-F1
#
_entry.id   AF-A0A7W1DMZ2-F1
#
_cell.length_a   1.000
_cell.length_b   1.000
_cell.length_c   1.000
_cell.angle_alpha   90.00
_cell.angle_beta   90.00
_cell.angle_gamma   90.00
#
_symmetry.space_group_name_H-M   'P 1'
#
loop_
_entity.id
_entity.type
_entity.pdbx_description
1 polymer ?
#
loop_
_entity_poly.entity_id
_entity_poly.type
_entity_poly.pdbx_seq_one_letter_code
_entity_poly.pdbx_strand_id
1 'polypeptide(L)'
;MTPAGEQAMLAELRAIRRLLEANRQQPAPSRADRAALTRVLPVLAATFGSEIWTAGEALSHSSIDLRIVLDGVSAKRLGRLLRRAIGQDVDGLTVASEGTESGARLWCIKRTS
;
A
#
# COMPACT_ATOMS: atom_id res chain seq x y z
N MET A 1 -29.24 -6.55 17.49
CA MET A 1 -27.98 -6.94 16.85
C MET A 1 -26.89 -6.76 17.89
N THR A 2 -26.16 -7.82 18.24
CA THR A 2 -25.13 -7.75 19.30
C THR A 2 -23.85 -7.12 18.73
N PRO A 3 -23.06 -6.39 19.54
CA PRO A 3 -21.80 -5.78 19.08
C PRO A 3 -20.82 -6.79 18.49
N ALA A 4 -20.90 -8.06 18.92
CA ALA A 4 -20.12 -9.16 18.35
C ALA A 4 -20.55 -9.52 16.91
N GLY A 5 -21.86 -9.47 16.60
CA GLY A 5 -22.37 -9.74 15.26
C GLY A 5 -22.01 -8.65 14.25
N GLU A 6 -21.97 -7.40 14.71
CA GLU A 6 -21.55 -6.25 13.88
C GLU A 6 -20.06 -6.31 13.52
N GLN A 7 -19.20 -6.65 14.49
CA GLN A 7 -17.76 -6.83 14.24
C GLN A 7 -17.46 -7.99 13.30
N ALA A 8 -18.17 -9.12 13.47
CA ALA A 8 -18.04 -10.28 12.58
C ALA A 8 -18.42 -9.92 11.14
N MET A 9 -19.54 -9.20 10.95
CA MET A 9 -19.99 -8.79 9.62
C MET A 9 -19.05 -7.77 8.97
N LEU A 10 -18.47 -6.85 9.74
CA LEU A 10 -17.44 -5.92 9.24
C LEU A 10 -16.16 -6.66 8.83
N ALA A 11 -15.78 -7.71 9.55
CA ALA A 11 -14.62 -8.53 9.18
C ALA A 11 -14.86 -9.31 7.87
N GLU A 12 -16.05 -9.89 7.70
CA GLU A 12 -16.45 -10.56 6.46
C GLU A 12 -16.48 -9.60 5.26
N LEU A 13 -17.09 -8.41 5.42
CA LEU A 13 -17.13 -7.41 4.36
C LEU A 13 -15.73 -6.95 3.94
N ARG A 14 -14.81 -6.82 4.89
CA ARG A 14 -13.39 -6.52 4.60
C ARG A 14 -12.72 -7.68 3.86
N ALA A 15 -12.98 -8.92 4.25
CA ALA A 15 -12.43 -10.10 3.57
C ALA A 15 -12.92 -10.22 2.11
N ILE A 16 -14.23 -10.04 1.89
CA ILE A 16 -14.84 -10.07 0.55
C ILE A 16 -14.30 -8.94 -0.33
N ARG A 17 -14.17 -7.72 0.21
CA ARG A 17 -13.54 -6.61 -0.51
C ARG A 17 -12.11 -6.93 -0.92
N ARG A 18 -11.31 -7.50 -0.01
CA ARG A 18 -9.93 -7.91 -0.31
C ARG A 18 -9.87 -8.95 -1.43
N LEU A 19 -10.77 -9.94 -1.42
CA LEU A 19 -10.86 -10.94 -2.49
C LEU A 19 -11.23 -10.32 -3.85
N LEU A 20 -12.18 -9.40 -3.88
CA LEU A 20 -12.58 -8.71 -5.12
C LEU A 20 -11.48 -7.76 -5.64
N GLU A 21 -10.76 -7.08 -4.75
CA GLU A 21 -9.60 -6.26 -5.13
C GLU A 21 -8.44 -7.12 -5.65
N ALA A 22 -8.19 -8.28 -5.05
CA ALA A 22 -7.17 -9.23 -5.49
C ALA A 22 -7.48 -9.84 -6.87
N ASN A 23 -8.76 -10.09 -7.18
CA ASN A 23 -9.18 -10.68 -8.45
C ASN A 23 -9.15 -9.72 -9.66
N ARG A 24 -9.00 -8.41 -9.46
CA ARG A 24 -8.64 -7.52 -10.57
C ARG A 24 -7.17 -7.77 -10.90
N GLN A 25 -6.90 -8.63 -11.89
CA GLN A 25 -5.57 -8.87 -12.41
C GLN A 25 -4.90 -7.55 -12.80
N GLN A 26 -4.08 -7.02 -11.90
CA GLN A 26 -3.17 -5.93 -12.17
C GLN A 26 -2.03 -6.50 -13.01
N PRO A 27 -1.60 -5.83 -14.09
CA PRO A 27 -0.39 -6.24 -14.77
C PRO A 27 0.76 -6.22 -13.77
N ALA A 28 1.56 -7.29 -13.77
CA ALA A 28 2.72 -7.40 -12.90
C ALA A 28 3.66 -6.20 -13.11
N PRO A 29 4.37 -5.74 -12.06
CA PRO A 29 5.33 -4.67 -12.15
C PRO A 29 6.40 -5.03 -13.17
N SER A 30 6.71 -4.07 -14.03
CA SER A 30 7.83 -4.19 -14.97
C SER A 30 9.16 -4.30 -14.22
N ARG A 31 10.25 -4.65 -14.92
CA ARG A 31 11.61 -4.65 -14.34
C ARG A 31 11.96 -3.28 -13.73
N ALA A 32 11.57 -2.19 -14.39
CA ALA A 32 11.79 -0.83 -13.90
C ALA A 32 10.93 -0.52 -12.65
N ASP A 33 9.68 -0.98 -12.64
CA ASP A 33 8.82 -0.84 -11.45
C ASP A 33 9.40 -1.62 -10.26
N ARG A 34 9.85 -2.86 -10.48
CA ARG A 34 10.47 -3.68 -9.43
C ARG A 34 11.73 -3.02 -8.86
N ALA A 35 12.61 -2.48 -9.71
CA ALA A 35 13.78 -1.73 -9.25
C ALA A 35 13.41 -0.50 -8.41
N ALA A 36 12.36 0.23 -8.81
CA ALA A 36 11.84 1.35 -8.03
C ALA A 36 11.24 0.90 -6.69
N LEU A 37 10.49 -0.22 -6.68
CA LEU A 37 9.87 -0.78 -5.49
C LEU A 37 10.90 -1.26 -4.47
N THR A 38 11.93 -2.01 -4.89
CA THR A 38 13.03 -2.45 -4.03
C THR A 38 13.71 -1.27 -3.31
N ARG A 39 13.81 -0.12 -3.96
CA ARG A 39 14.39 1.10 -3.35
C ARG A 39 13.42 1.82 -2.40
N VAL A 40 12.13 1.88 -2.76
CA VAL A 40 11.15 2.75 -2.08
C VAL A 40 10.45 2.04 -0.92
N LEU A 41 10.13 0.75 -1.05
CA LEU A 41 9.36 0.01 -0.05
C LEU A 41 10.05 -0.08 1.32
N PRO A 42 11.36 -0.34 1.44
CA PRO A 42 12.02 -0.39 2.74
C PRO A 42 11.93 0.94 3.50
N VAL A 43 12.05 2.07 2.81
CA VAL A 43 11.98 3.41 3.42
C VAL A 43 10.55 3.72 3.88
N LEU A 44 9.56 3.39 3.06
CA LEU A 44 8.15 3.51 3.45
C LEU A 44 7.82 2.61 4.64
N ALA A 45 8.30 1.37 4.65
CA ALA A 45 8.11 0.42 5.76
C ALA A 45 8.81 0.90 7.05
N ALA A 46 10.01 1.47 6.93
CA ALA A 46 10.72 2.04 8.07
C ALA A 46 10.03 3.30 8.62
N THR A 47 9.41 4.10 7.75
CA THR A 47 8.76 5.36 8.14
C THR A 47 7.36 5.15 8.72
N PHE A 48 6.54 4.34 8.07
CA PHE A 48 5.13 4.14 8.45
C PHE A 48 4.88 2.82 9.19
N GLY A 49 5.83 1.89 9.21
CA GLY A 49 5.61 0.55 9.75
C GLY A 49 4.42 -0.13 9.09
N SER A 50 3.51 -0.63 9.94
CA SER A 50 2.25 -1.26 9.54
C SER A 50 1.06 -0.28 9.54
N GLU A 51 1.29 1.02 9.76
CA GLU A 51 0.23 2.02 9.77
C GLU A 51 -0.36 2.22 8.37
N ILE A 52 -1.56 2.79 8.35
CA ILE A 52 -2.28 3.12 7.12
C ILE A 52 -1.95 4.56 6.73
N TRP A 53 -1.62 4.77 5.46
CA TRP A 53 -1.23 6.09 4.95
C TRP A 53 -1.64 6.27 3.48
N THR A 54 -1.66 7.51 3.03
CA THR A 54 -1.93 7.92 1.66
C THR A 54 -0.63 8.32 0.95
N ALA A 55 -0.60 8.21 -0.37
CA ALA A 55 0.54 8.70 -1.15
C ALA A 55 0.81 10.21 -0.98
N GLY A 56 -0.20 10.99 -0.55
CA GLY A 56 -0.05 12.39 -0.21
C GLY A 56 0.74 12.56 1.09
N GLU A 57 0.36 11.84 2.14
CA GLU A 57 1.07 11.84 3.43
C GLU A 57 2.53 11.40 3.28
N ALA A 58 2.80 10.37 2.47
CA ALA A 58 4.16 9.94 2.17
C ALA A 58 5.04 11.05 1.56
N LEU A 59 4.45 11.91 0.74
CA LEU A 59 5.17 13.01 0.08
C LEU A 59 5.30 14.26 0.95
N SER A 60 4.38 14.48 1.89
CA SER A 60 4.44 15.58 2.85
C SER A 60 5.18 15.23 4.14
N HIS A 61 5.59 13.97 4.31
CA HIS A 61 6.32 13.53 5.50
C HIS A 61 7.69 14.23 5.62
N SER A 62 8.09 14.55 6.85
CA SER A 62 9.36 15.25 7.15
C SER A 62 10.62 14.37 7.06
N SER A 63 10.49 13.09 6.68
CA SER A 63 11.62 12.16 6.65
C SER A 63 12.56 12.48 5.48
N ILE A 64 13.84 12.68 5.77
CA ILE A 64 14.87 12.97 4.76
C ILE A 64 14.98 11.79 3.78
N ASP A 65 14.95 10.56 4.28
CA ASP A 65 15.05 9.37 3.45
C ASP A 65 13.87 9.24 2.49
N LEU A 66 12.65 9.55 2.95
CA LEU A 66 11.47 9.59 2.06
C LEU A 66 11.62 10.64 0.98
N ARG A 67 12.10 11.83 1.34
CA ARG A 67 12.33 12.91 0.36
C ARG A 67 13.34 12.51 -0.71
N ILE A 68 14.43 11.84 -0.33
CA ILE A 68 15.45 11.35 -1.26
C ILE A 68 14.86 10.27 -2.18
N VAL A 69 14.15 9.29 -1.62
CA VAL A 69 13.65 8.18 -2.44
C VAL A 69 12.45 8.56 -3.30
N LEU A 70 11.66 9.55 -2.88
CA LEU A 70 10.49 10.03 -3.62
C LEU A 70 10.75 11.30 -4.44
N ASP A 71 12.02 11.72 -4.58
CA ASP A 71 12.35 12.90 -5.38
C ASP A 71 11.84 12.79 -6.82
N GLY A 72 11.18 13.86 -7.29
CA GLY A 72 10.52 13.89 -8.60
C GLY A 72 9.32 12.94 -8.77
N VAL A 73 8.86 12.26 -7.71
CA VAL A 73 7.71 11.35 -7.75
C VAL A 73 6.44 12.06 -7.28
N SER A 74 5.42 12.11 -8.13
CA SER A 74 4.10 12.63 -7.74
C SER A 74 3.26 11.59 -7.01
N ALA A 75 2.28 12.02 -6.20
CA ALA A 75 1.37 11.14 -5.46
C ALA A 75 0.66 10.14 -6.39
N LYS A 76 0.28 10.61 -7.59
CA LYS A 76 -0.36 9.79 -8.63
C LYS A 76 0.58 8.70 -9.16
N ARG A 77 1.86 9.02 -9.36
CA ARG A 77 2.87 8.07 -9.83
C ARG A 77 3.19 7.04 -8.75
N LEU A 78 3.38 7.49 -7.50
CA LEU A 78 3.59 6.61 -6.35
C LEU A 78 2.41 5.66 -6.17
N GLY A 79 1.18 6.18 -6.12
CA GLY A 79 -0.01 5.36 -5.98
C GLY A 79 -0.20 4.34 -7.12
N ARG A 80 0.22 4.67 -8.35
CA ARG A 80 0.20 3.73 -9.48
C ARG A 80 1.26 2.63 -9.31
N LEU A 81 2.47 2.99 -8.88
CA LEU A 81 3.55 2.05 -8.61
C LEU A 81 3.14 1.04 -7.53
N LEU A 82 2.65 1.54 -6.39
CA LEU A 82 2.15 0.72 -5.29
C LEU A 82 0.99 -0.18 -5.71
N ARG A 83 0.09 0.33 -6.56
CA ARG A 83 -1.04 -0.45 -7.06
C ARG A 83 -0.61 -1.71 -7.81
N ARG A 84 0.44 -1.62 -8.63
CA ARG A 84 1.00 -2.76 -9.38
C ARG A 84 1.68 -3.77 -8.47
N ALA A 85 2.12 -3.34 -7.29
CA ALA A 85 2.81 -4.17 -6.30
C ALA A 85 1.88 -4.83 -5.27
N ILE A 86 0.56 -4.61 -5.35
CA ILE A 86 -0.38 -5.15 -4.35
C ILE A 86 -0.27 -6.68 -4.32
N GLY A 87 -0.07 -7.22 -3.11
CA GLY A 87 0.04 -8.65 -2.88
C GLY A 87 1.28 -9.32 -3.46
N GLN A 88 2.21 -8.55 -4.03
CA GLN A 88 3.46 -9.09 -4.56
C GLN A 88 4.58 -8.95 -3.55
N ASP A 89 5.37 -10.01 -3.42
CA ASP A 89 6.59 -9.97 -2.62
C ASP A 89 7.71 -9.22 -3.37
N VAL A 90 8.22 -8.21 -2.68
CA VAL A 90 9.38 -7.41 -3.10
C VAL A 90 10.33 -7.36 -1.92
N ASP A 91 11.34 -8.23 -1.94
CA ASP A 91 12.41 -8.32 -0.95
C ASP A 91 11.89 -8.49 0.49
N GLY A 92 10.90 -9.36 0.68
CA GLY A 92 10.28 -9.65 1.98
C GLY A 92 9.26 -8.62 2.44
N LEU A 93 8.85 -7.69 1.56
CA LEU A 93 7.80 -6.71 1.80
C LEU A 93 6.67 -6.87 0.79
N THR A 94 5.43 -6.68 1.27
CA THR A 94 4.21 -6.68 0.45
C THR A 94 3.43 -5.40 0.66
N VAL A 95 2.80 -4.92 -0.42
CA VAL A 95 1.90 -3.76 -0.38
C VAL A 95 0.45 -4.22 -0.26
N ALA A 96 -0.30 -3.59 0.63
CA ALA A 96 -1.74 -3.77 0.78
C ALA A 96 -2.50 -2.47 0.50
N SER A 97 -3.68 -2.62 -0.10
CA SER A 97 -4.69 -1.57 -0.24
C SER A 97 -5.74 -1.79 0.86
N GLU A 98 -5.86 -0.84 1.79
CA GLU A 98 -6.79 -0.93 2.93
C GLU A 98 -8.06 -0.09 2.72
N GLY A 99 -8.27 0.40 1.50
CA GLY A 99 -9.47 1.11 1.07
C GLY A 99 -9.19 2.50 0.53
N THR A 100 -10.15 3.41 0.71
CA THR A 100 -10.05 4.80 0.25
C THR A 100 -10.64 5.74 1.27
N GLU A 101 -9.98 6.88 1.49
CA GLU A 101 -10.44 7.98 2.35
C GLU A 101 -10.39 9.28 1.55
N SER A 102 -11.49 10.03 1.51
CA SER A 102 -11.58 11.30 0.76
C SER A 102 -11.10 11.20 -0.70
N GLY A 103 -11.30 10.04 -1.34
CA GLY A 103 -10.86 9.75 -2.71
C GLY A 103 -9.38 9.36 -2.85
N ALA A 104 -8.57 9.48 -1.81
CA ALA A 104 -7.21 8.95 -1.75
C ALA A 104 -7.23 7.46 -1.38
N ARG A 105 -6.28 6.69 -1.90
CA ARG A 105 -6.13 5.28 -1.52
C ARG A 105 -5.27 5.14 -0.27
N LEU A 106 -5.74 4.28 0.63
CA LEU A 106 -5.08 3.89 1.86
C LEU A 106 -4.15 2.70 1.61
N TRP A 107 -2.90 2.85 1.99
CA TRP A 107 -1.82 1.89 1.80
C TRP A 107 -1.28 1.41 3.14
N CYS A 108 -0.80 0.17 3.16
CA CYS A 108 -0.07 -0.41 4.28
C CYS A 108 1.04 -1.29 3.71
N ILE A 109 2.21 -1.30 4.34
CA ILE A 109 3.31 -2.20 3.98
C ILE A 109 3.44 -3.27 5.07
N LYS A 110 3.58 -4.52 4.64
CA LYS A 110 3.66 -5.69 5.53
C LYS A 110 4.91 -6.49 5.21
N ARG A 111 5.45 -7.18 6.22
CA ARG A 111 6.49 -8.20 5.98
C ARG A 111 5.86 -9.46 5.44
N THR A 112 6.48 -10.05 4.43
CA THR A 112 6.14 -11.38 3.91
C THR A 112 6.61 -12.42 4.93
N SER A 113 5.71 -13.33 5.31
CA SER A 113 6.01 -14.43 6.24
C SER A 113 6.61 -15.63 5.52
#